data_AF-A0A9N9MXK9-F1
#
_entry.id   AF-A0A9N9MXK9-F1
#
_cell.length_a   1.000
_cell.length_b   1.000
_cell.length_c   1.000
_cell.angle_alpha   90.00
_cell.angle_beta   90.00
_cell.angle_gamma   90.00
#
_symmetry.space_group_name_H-M   'P 1'
#
loop_
_entity.id
_entity.type
_entity.pdbx_description
1 polymer ?
#
loop_
_entity_poly.entity_id
_entity_poly.type
_entity_poly.pdbx_seq_one_letter_code
_entity_poly.pdbx_strand_id
1 'polypeptide(L)'
;MPTCNSDSLSRVSWPSNESIHAGSSSGGSGLPSPNSPLCLSPGTTSPDGTWRKRRIRRTSSLGSVIREPFVIRSDARDFRSQSPVPQNLPQEEETYSSLTSIIGWYPMFLFRIVKAVIVGILPKTWKQLILALPMLWISMWFWFFTQLMQLPWNILRFTLTMLLSTKMPGKQKKRTVLISGGSTIQALHLARNFYSAGARVVVCEVQGVFALARYSTAVSKFYTVPKPTSDQLQNYVRALCEIVDKEDAVYYIPVSATTSAYYDAVAKPHLELLGCTCFCPGIKEVWVLDDTLEVLKRCEKYNISTPNYYVVTSKEDVYRLYDTGTIRIGNYVMSTAGPSGLRDRAKVILPLSRNDLKLPSDISQQRPWVVVQDLEGDHYLTCTTVKESQVIANVTCKLDESNGLMPLDHNEINQWLTNFFSKLHLLRPITGHVSFRFVVSKDTNTIKPLSSRVGVSLPYICYTNVHPRLVWRPCRHFKRQDSGPLVNGCGTYKMSDTVLTTLRNPSLESVTKLIGTVLDKREALFTLWDPLPYCAYYHMQLPFKNMLGFMRRRQDQFPRPMTSPVR
;
A
#
# COMPACT_ATOMS: atom_id res chain seq x y z
N MET A 1 -20.43 -11.71 -32.20
CA MET A 1 -20.53 -11.64 -30.74
C MET A 1 -19.12 -11.64 -30.18
N PRO A 2 -18.61 -10.50 -29.68
CA PRO A 2 -17.20 -10.41 -29.32
C PRO A 2 -16.96 -10.90 -27.89
N THR A 3 -15.91 -11.70 -27.79
CA THR A 3 -15.30 -12.34 -26.64
C THR A 3 -14.84 -11.36 -25.55
N CYS A 4 -15.28 -11.57 -24.31
CA CYS A 4 -14.78 -10.88 -23.13
C CYS A 4 -13.43 -11.47 -22.68
N ASN A 5 -12.40 -10.63 -22.64
CA ASN A 5 -11.06 -10.97 -22.16
C ASN A 5 -11.03 -11.14 -20.63
N SER A 6 -10.32 -12.18 -20.18
CA SER A 6 -10.24 -12.70 -18.81
C SER A 6 -9.12 -12.09 -17.93
N ASP A 7 -8.84 -10.79 -18.06
CA ASP A 7 -7.66 -10.17 -17.42
C ASP A 7 -7.96 -9.29 -16.18
N SER A 8 -9.17 -9.30 -15.64
CA SER A 8 -9.61 -8.29 -14.64
C SER A 8 -9.42 -8.64 -13.15
N LEU A 9 -9.07 -9.86 -12.75
CA LEU A 9 -9.18 -10.29 -11.33
C LEU A 9 -7.89 -10.23 -10.48
N SER A 10 -6.76 -9.75 -11.03
CA SER A 10 -5.45 -9.83 -10.34
C SER A 10 -5.12 -8.72 -9.33
N ARG A 11 -6.03 -7.77 -9.05
CA ARG A 11 -5.69 -6.54 -8.29
C ARG A 11 -6.23 -6.41 -6.86
N VAL A 12 -7.05 -7.34 -6.36
CA VAL A 12 -7.65 -7.22 -5.02
C VAL A 12 -7.06 -8.23 -4.02
N SER A 13 -5.75 -8.47 -4.12
CA SER A 13 -4.94 -8.85 -2.96
C SER A 13 -4.87 -7.64 -2.02
N TRP A 14 -4.73 -7.87 -0.71
CA TRP A 14 -4.61 -6.80 0.28
C TRP A 14 -3.71 -5.66 -0.23
N PRO A 15 -4.02 -4.37 0.00
CA PRO A 15 -3.10 -3.28 -0.30
C PRO A 15 -1.95 -3.30 0.71
N SER A 16 -1.11 -4.32 0.61
CA SER A 16 0.11 -4.57 1.37
C SER A 16 1.08 -5.25 0.41
N ASN A 17 2.27 -4.65 0.26
CA ASN A 17 3.34 -5.12 -0.60
C ASN A 17 3.49 -6.65 -0.58
N GLU A 18 3.64 -7.23 -1.76
CA GLU A 18 3.93 -8.64 -2.02
C GLU A 18 4.98 -9.20 -1.04
N SER A 19 4.63 -10.30 -0.38
CA SER A 19 5.55 -11.09 0.44
C SER A 19 6.63 -11.71 -0.45
N ILE A 20 7.87 -11.64 0.02
CA ILE A 20 9.08 -12.15 -0.63
C ILE A 20 9.15 -13.66 -0.39
N HIS A 21 9.07 -14.47 -1.46
CA HIS A 21 9.34 -15.91 -1.42
C HIS A 21 10.73 -16.21 -0.84
N ALA A 22 10.79 -17.11 0.16
CA ALA A 22 12.02 -17.75 0.60
C ALA A 22 12.18 -19.08 -0.15
N GLY A 23 13.28 -19.24 -0.88
CA GLY A 23 13.71 -20.53 -1.42
C GLY A 23 14.36 -21.36 -0.32
N SER A 24 13.87 -22.58 -0.13
CA SER A 24 14.48 -23.61 0.71
C SER A 24 15.76 -24.15 0.07
N SER A 25 16.89 -24.08 0.77
CA SER A 25 18.07 -24.91 0.49
C SER A 25 18.50 -25.60 1.77
N SER A 26 18.48 -26.93 1.72
CA SER A 26 18.81 -27.86 2.78
C SER A 26 20.32 -27.94 3.05
N GLY A 27 20.68 -27.88 4.34
CA GLY A 27 21.67 -28.72 5.04
C GLY A 27 23.05 -28.96 4.42
N GLY A 28 24.09 -28.43 5.08
CA GLY A 28 25.48 -28.87 4.96
C GLY A 28 26.35 -28.22 6.04
N SER A 29 26.77 -29.02 7.01
CA SER A 29 27.58 -28.69 8.19
C SER A 29 29.04 -28.37 7.89
N GLY A 30 29.66 -27.45 8.66
CA GLY A 30 31.11 -27.47 8.93
C GLY A 30 31.82 -26.10 8.97
N LEU A 31 32.31 -25.74 10.18
CA LEU A 31 33.23 -24.66 10.60
C LEU A 31 34.54 -24.49 9.76
N PRO A 32 35.47 -23.55 10.09
CA PRO A 32 35.37 -22.09 10.17
C PRO A 32 36.48 -21.39 9.31
N SER A 33 36.47 -20.05 9.26
CA SER A 33 37.47 -19.17 8.61
C SER A 33 38.93 -19.42 9.05
N PRO A 34 39.97 -19.03 8.28
CA PRO A 34 40.50 -17.65 8.39
C PRO A 34 41.22 -17.03 7.16
N ASN A 35 41.45 -15.71 7.25
CA ASN A 35 42.51 -14.88 6.65
C ASN A 35 42.46 -14.44 5.16
N SER A 36 42.44 -13.11 5.00
CA SER A 36 42.97 -12.30 3.86
C SER A 36 44.52 -12.27 3.84
N PRO A 37 45.23 -11.60 2.90
CA PRO A 37 44.95 -11.17 1.51
C PRO A 37 46.09 -11.55 0.50
N LEU A 38 45.94 -11.16 -0.79
CA LEU A 38 46.96 -10.53 -1.68
C LEU A 38 46.96 -11.00 -3.15
N CYS A 39 46.99 -9.99 -4.03
CA CYS A 39 47.59 -9.83 -5.37
C CYS A 39 47.94 -11.05 -6.24
N LEU A 40 47.55 -10.98 -7.52
CA LEU A 40 48.46 -10.79 -8.68
C LEU A 40 47.65 -10.75 -9.99
N SER A 41 47.88 -9.72 -10.80
CA SER A 41 47.69 -9.71 -12.26
C SER A 41 49.07 -9.95 -12.93
N PRO A 42 49.26 -9.93 -14.26
CA PRO A 42 48.40 -10.24 -15.41
C PRO A 42 49.12 -11.18 -16.43
N GLY A 43 48.50 -11.43 -17.60
CA GLY A 43 49.19 -11.91 -18.81
C GLY A 43 48.19 -12.15 -19.93
N THR A 44 47.84 -11.13 -20.75
CA THR A 44 48.32 -10.91 -22.14
C THR A 44 48.50 -12.18 -22.98
N THR A 45 47.69 -12.31 -24.04
CA THR A 45 48.13 -12.62 -25.42
C THR A 45 46.93 -12.65 -26.39
N SER A 46 46.88 -11.68 -27.30
CA SER A 46 46.41 -11.82 -28.69
C SER A 46 47.57 -12.43 -29.53
N PRO A 47 47.46 -12.82 -30.84
CA PRO A 47 46.58 -12.24 -31.87
C PRO A 47 46.08 -13.20 -32.99
N ASP A 48 45.38 -12.60 -33.98
CA ASP A 48 45.13 -13.02 -35.38
C ASP A 48 44.38 -14.32 -35.64
N GLY A 49 43.52 -14.52 -36.64
CA GLY A 49 43.10 -13.86 -37.87
C GLY A 49 42.42 -15.01 -38.67
N THR A 50 41.25 -14.89 -39.27
CA THR A 50 41.07 -14.71 -40.73
C THR A 50 39.68 -15.23 -41.16
N TRP A 51 38.99 -14.42 -41.98
CA TRP A 51 38.18 -14.75 -43.15
C TRP A 51 37.30 -16.02 -43.20
N ARG A 52 35.98 -15.83 -43.37
CA ARG A 52 35.20 -16.52 -44.42
C ARG A 52 33.96 -15.74 -44.88
N LYS A 53 33.81 -15.71 -46.21
CA LYS A 53 32.82 -15.04 -47.06
C LYS A 53 31.59 -15.93 -47.35
N ARG A 54 30.49 -15.25 -47.78
CA ARG A 54 29.37 -15.70 -48.67
C ARG A 54 28.34 -16.67 -48.04
N ARG A 55 27.04 -16.69 -48.38
CA ARG A 55 26.29 -16.21 -49.56
C ARG A 55 24.77 -16.16 -49.27
N ILE A 56 24.10 -15.11 -49.77
CA ILE A 56 22.83 -15.01 -50.54
C ILE A 56 21.80 -16.18 -50.44
N ARG A 57 20.54 -15.82 -50.15
CA ARG A 57 19.35 -16.25 -50.93
C ARG A 57 18.22 -15.20 -50.88
N ARG A 58 17.91 -14.65 -52.07
CA ARG A 58 16.64 -14.03 -52.44
C ARG A 58 15.71 -15.12 -52.96
N THR A 59 14.42 -15.01 -52.69
CA THR A 59 13.36 -15.55 -53.55
C THR A 59 12.24 -14.52 -53.67
N SER A 60 11.90 -14.20 -54.90
CA SER A 60 10.80 -13.34 -55.34
C SER A 60 10.23 -13.96 -56.61
N SER A 61 8.90 -14.08 -56.71
CA SER A 61 8.15 -14.19 -57.97
C SER A 61 6.66 -13.95 -57.66
N LEU A 62 6.10 -12.84 -58.15
CA LEU A 62 5.05 -12.74 -59.19
C LEU A 62 3.72 -13.42 -58.80
N GLY A 63 2.53 -12.81 -58.88
CA GLY A 63 2.05 -11.65 -59.63
C GLY A 63 0.81 -12.08 -60.45
N SER A 64 -0.37 -11.52 -60.17
CA SER A 64 -1.46 -11.47 -61.15
C SER A 64 -2.38 -10.27 -60.88
N VAL A 65 -2.75 -9.59 -61.96
CA VAL A 65 -3.44 -8.30 -62.06
C VAL A 65 -4.69 -8.52 -62.92
N ILE A 66 -5.87 -8.13 -62.44
CA ILE A 66 -7.09 -7.84 -63.24
C ILE A 66 -7.87 -6.75 -62.44
N ARG A 67 -7.76 -5.45 -62.76
CA ARG A 67 -8.63 -4.58 -63.60
C ARG A 67 -10.13 -4.52 -63.21
N GLU A 68 -10.47 -3.50 -62.38
CA GLU A 68 -11.54 -2.45 -62.47
C GLU A 68 -13.04 -2.82 -62.72
N PRO A 69 -14.05 -1.93 -62.46
CA PRO A 69 -14.04 -0.52 -62.00
C PRO A 69 -15.09 -0.15 -60.91
N PHE A 70 -15.16 1.17 -60.65
CA PHE A 70 -16.05 1.95 -59.79
C PHE A 70 -17.56 1.65 -59.87
N VAL A 71 -18.30 1.90 -58.77
CA VAL A 71 -19.74 2.25 -58.78
C VAL A 71 -20.02 3.28 -57.69
N ILE A 72 -20.46 4.46 -58.13
CA ILE A 72 -21.12 5.51 -57.34
C ILE A 72 -22.58 5.08 -57.12
N ARG A 73 -23.10 5.20 -55.90
CA ARG A 73 -24.55 5.27 -55.66
C ARG A 73 -24.87 6.36 -54.64
N SER A 74 -25.42 7.44 -55.15
CA SER A 74 -26.17 8.47 -54.45
C SER A 74 -27.68 8.17 -54.53
N ASP A 75 -28.39 8.79 -53.58
CA ASP A 75 -29.81 9.18 -53.57
C ASP A 75 -30.94 8.17 -53.28
N ALA A 76 -31.58 8.39 -52.13
CA ALA A 76 -33.02 8.68 -51.96
C ALA A 76 -33.22 9.17 -50.50
N ARG A 77 -33.34 10.47 -50.20
CA ARG A 77 -34.51 11.37 -50.26
C ARG A 77 -35.80 10.80 -49.65
N ASP A 78 -36.29 11.51 -48.62
CA ASP A 78 -37.68 11.95 -48.35
C ASP A 78 -37.85 12.21 -46.83
N PHE A 79 -38.50 13.25 -46.29
CA PHE A 79 -39.09 14.50 -46.79
C PHE A 79 -39.18 15.48 -45.59
N ARG A 80 -38.96 16.75 -45.91
CA ARG A 80 -39.44 18.02 -45.30
C ARG A 80 -40.27 17.98 -43.99
N SER A 81 -39.83 18.81 -43.04
CA SER A 81 -40.64 19.94 -42.57
C SER A 81 -39.75 21.09 -42.04
N GLN A 82 -39.74 22.21 -42.76
CA GLN A 82 -39.26 23.53 -42.33
C GLN A 82 -40.40 24.52 -42.57
N SER A 83 -40.55 25.51 -41.66
CA SER A 83 -40.89 26.94 -41.89
C SER A 83 -41.11 27.63 -40.50
N PRO A 84 -41.12 28.97 -40.33
CA PRO A 84 -39.92 29.80 -40.07
C PRO A 84 -40.06 30.76 -38.84
N VAL A 85 -38.98 31.51 -38.59
CA VAL A 85 -38.65 32.53 -37.55
C VAL A 85 -39.47 33.86 -37.73
N PRO A 86 -39.80 34.72 -36.69
CA PRO A 86 -38.89 35.78 -36.20
C PRO A 86 -38.96 36.31 -34.73
N GLN A 87 -37.77 36.69 -34.22
CA GLN A 87 -37.36 37.87 -33.40
C GLN A 87 -38.05 38.24 -32.06
N ASN A 88 -37.29 38.22 -30.93
CA ASN A 88 -36.81 39.42 -30.20
C ASN A 88 -36.07 39.10 -28.86
N LEU A 89 -35.00 39.89 -28.63
CA LEU A 89 -34.00 39.98 -27.53
C LEU A 89 -34.59 40.16 -26.08
N PRO A 90 -33.80 40.02 -24.97
CA PRO A 90 -32.38 40.40 -24.85
C PRO A 90 -31.41 39.37 -24.24
N GLN A 91 -30.19 39.37 -24.79
CA GLN A 91 -28.97 38.82 -24.21
C GLN A 91 -28.47 39.76 -23.11
N GLU A 92 -28.23 39.22 -21.92
CA GLU A 92 -27.38 39.86 -20.92
C GLU A 92 -25.91 39.72 -21.38
N GLU A 93 -25.32 40.84 -21.82
CA GLU A 93 -23.89 40.95 -22.06
C GLU A 93 -23.15 41.01 -20.70
N GLU A 94 -22.57 39.89 -20.27
CA GLU A 94 -21.51 39.93 -19.26
C GLU A 94 -20.26 40.57 -19.88
N THR A 95 -20.07 41.86 -19.59
CA THR A 95 -18.89 42.64 -19.95
C THR A 95 -17.65 42.11 -19.23
N TYR A 96 -16.97 41.12 -19.81
CA TYR A 96 -15.61 40.76 -19.39
C TYR A 96 -14.67 41.90 -19.79
N SER A 97 -14.10 42.57 -18.78
CA SER A 97 -13.07 43.60 -18.95
C SER A 97 -11.96 43.11 -19.89
N SER A 98 -11.70 43.82 -20.99
CA SER A 98 -10.70 43.46 -22.00
C SER A 98 -9.29 43.27 -21.41
N LEU A 99 -9.04 43.75 -20.19
CA LEU A 99 -7.79 43.52 -19.45
C LEU A 99 -7.65 42.08 -18.92
N THR A 100 -8.72 41.42 -18.47
CA THR A 100 -8.64 40.03 -17.97
C THR A 100 -8.48 39.02 -19.11
N SER A 101 -9.03 39.29 -20.30
CA SER A 101 -8.77 38.49 -21.49
C SER A 101 -7.33 38.61 -21.98
N ILE A 102 -6.70 39.79 -21.86
CA ILE A 102 -5.30 40.01 -22.27
C ILE A 102 -4.32 39.40 -21.25
N ILE A 103 -4.60 39.54 -19.94
CA ILE A 103 -3.79 38.95 -18.86
C ILE A 103 -3.88 37.42 -18.86
N GLY A 104 -5.04 36.85 -19.21
CA GLY A 104 -5.22 35.39 -19.34
C GLY A 104 -4.67 34.80 -20.65
N TRP A 105 -4.48 35.62 -21.68
CA TRP A 105 -4.02 35.15 -23.00
C TRP A 105 -2.55 34.70 -22.98
N TYR A 106 -1.67 35.46 -22.32
CA TYR A 106 -0.24 35.13 -22.23
C TYR A 106 0.02 33.77 -21.56
N PRO A 107 -0.53 33.44 -20.37
CA PRO A 107 -0.38 32.11 -19.79
C PRO A 107 -1.03 31.02 -20.65
N MET A 108 -2.18 31.27 -21.28
CA MET A 108 -2.83 30.28 -22.16
C MET A 108 -2.00 29.98 -23.42
N PHE A 109 -1.37 30.99 -24.01
CA PHE A 109 -0.46 30.84 -25.14
C PHE A 109 0.80 30.05 -24.75
N LEU A 110 1.37 30.36 -23.57
CA LEU A 110 2.53 29.67 -23.02
C LEU A 110 2.22 28.18 -22.74
N PHE A 111 1.04 27.87 -22.19
CA PHE A 111 0.56 26.49 -22.02
C PHE A 111 0.37 25.75 -23.36
N ARG A 112 -0.09 26.42 -24.42
CA ARG A 112 -0.24 25.82 -25.76
C ARG A 112 1.12 25.51 -26.41
N ILE A 113 2.11 26.39 -26.27
CA ILE A 113 3.48 26.14 -26.74
C ILE A 113 4.11 24.97 -25.98
N VAL A 114 4.01 24.96 -24.65
CA VAL A 114 4.52 23.88 -23.80
C VAL A 114 3.86 22.54 -24.18
N LYS A 115 2.54 22.53 -24.43
CA LYS A 115 1.81 21.35 -24.93
C LYS A 115 2.33 20.89 -26.30
N ALA A 116 2.55 21.81 -27.24
CA ALA A 116 3.05 21.48 -28.58
C ALA A 116 4.47 20.88 -28.54
N VAL A 117 5.34 21.43 -27.69
CA VAL A 117 6.71 20.92 -27.48
C VAL A 117 6.71 19.53 -26.83
N ILE A 118 5.87 19.31 -25.81
CA ILE A 118 5.74 18.00 -25.13
C ILE A 118 5.14 16.93 -26.04
N VAL A 119 4.22 17.30 -26.94
CA VAL A 119 3.53 16.37 -27.85
C VAL A 119 4.35 16.08 -29.10
N GLY A 120 5.07 17.06 -29.65
CA GLY A 120 5.77 16.96 -30.93
C GLY A 120 7.17 16.33 -30.87
N ILE A 121 7.89 16.45 -29.74
CA ILE A 121 9.32 16.10 -29.68
C ILE A 121 9.60 14.81 -28.88
N LEU A 122 8.67 14.36 -28.01
CA LEU A 122 8.96 13.25 -27.09
C LEU A 122 8.23 11.95 -27.46
N PRO A 123 8.96 10.86 -27.79
CA PRO A 123 8.37 9.53 -27.84
C PRO A 123 7.75 9.17 -26.49
N LYS A 124 6.70 8.32 -26.50
CA LYS A 124 5.86 7.98 -25.33
C LYS A 124 6.64 7.58 -24.06
N THR A 125 7.87 7.08 -24.19
CA THR A 125 8.73 6.65 -23.08
C THR A 125 9.50 7.79 -22.40
N TRP A 126 9.76 8.90 -23.09
CA TRP A 126 10.51 10.04 -22.53
C TRP A 126 9.64 11.06 -21.78
N LYS A 127 8.31 11.00 -21.98
CA LYS A 127 7.36 11.90 -21.31
C LYS A 127 7.37 11.77 -19.79
N GLN A 128 7.63 10.57 -19.26
CA GLN A 128 7.71 10.38 -17.81
C GLN A 128 9.01 10.89 -17.21
N LEU A 129 10.13 10.77 -17.93
CA LEU A 129 11.44 11.21 -17.44
C LEU A 129 11.61 12.74 -17.53
N ILE A 130 11.22 13.35 -18.65
CA ILE A 130 11.35 14.79 -18.86
C ILE A 130 10.33 15.60 -18.05
N LEU A 131 9.18 15.05 -17.66
CA LEU A 131 8.31 15.71 -16.68
C LEU A 131 8.84 15.54 -15.25
N ALA A 132 9.48 14.39 -14.95
CA ALA A 132 10.01 14.09 -13.63
C ALA A 132 11.27 14.92 -13.31
N LEU A 133 12.17 15.17 -14.26
CA LEU A 133 13.41 15.93 -13.99
C LEU A 133 13.17 17.38 -13.53
N PRO A 134 12.33 18.19 -14.20
CA PRO A 134 11.95 19.53 -13.73
C PRO A 134 11.17 19.46 -12.43
N MET A 135 10.30 18.48 -12.22
CA MET A 135 9.62 18.32 -10.94
C MET A 135 10.58 17.92 -9.80
N LEU A 136 11.61 17.12 -10.08
CA LEU A 136 12.67 16.81 -9.13
C LEU A 136 13.51 18.04 -8.85
N TRP A 137 13.82 18.85 -9.86
CA TRP A 137 14.52 20.12 -9.69
C TRP A 137 13.71 21.11 -8.87
N ILE A 138 12.43 21.30 -9.20
CA ILE A 138 11.51 22.17 -8.46
C ILE A 138 11.32 21.64 -7.04
N SER A 139 11.19 20.32 -6.85
CA SER A 139 11.12 19.69 -5.53
C SER A 139 12.42 19.88 -4.74
N MET A 140 13.58 19.82 -5.39
CA MET A 140 14.89 20.02 -4.77
C MET A 140 15.07 21.48 -4.37
N TRP A 141 14.67 22.42 -5.23
CA TRP A 141 14.66 23.85 -4.94
C TRP A 141 13.63 24.20 -3.87
N PHE A 142 12.46 23.57 -3.87
CA PHE A 142 11.45 23.72 -2.82
C PHE A 142 11.94 23.11 -1.50
N TRP A 143 12.66 21.98 -1.53
CA TRP A 143 13.35 21.45 -0.36
C TRP A 143 14.42 22.41 0.14
N PHE A 144 15.29 22.91 -0.73
CA PHE A 144 16.35 23.83 -0.35
C PHE A 144 15.78 25.14 0.20
N PHE A 145 14.74 25.68 -0.44
CA PHE A 145 14.02 26.87 0.02
C PHE A 145 13.31 26.63 1.36
N THR A 146 12.64 25.48 1.54
CA THR A 146 12.02 25.15 2.83
C THR A 146 13.07 24.93 3.92
N GLN A 147 14.22 24.34 3.63
CA GLN A 147 15.34 24.26 4.59
C GLN A 147 15.92 25.65 4.90
N LEU A 148 16.09 26.49 3.88
CA LEU A 148 16.60 27.86 4.01
C LEU A 148 15.63 28.78 4.75
N MET A 149 14.32 28.54 4.68
CA MET A 149 13.29 29.25 5.45
C MET A 149 13.08 28.64 6.84
N GLN A 150 13.24 27.31 6.98
CA GLN A 150 13.19 26.63 8.28
C GLN A 150 14.38 26.97 9.16
N LEU A 151 15.56 27.22 8.60
CA LEU A 151 16.74 27.64 9.36
C LEU A 151 16.51 28.94 10.15
N PRO A 152 16.14 30.08 9.54
CA PRO A 152 15.84 31.31 10.26
C PRO A 152 14.59 31.18 11.11
N TRP A 153 13.58 30.39 10.75
CA TRP A 153 12.44 30.13 11.64
C TRP A 153 12.83 29.31 12.87
N ASN A 154 13.73 28.33 12.73
CA ASN A 154 14.23 27.52 13.84
C ASN A 154 15.22 28.30 14.69
N ILE A 155 16.04 29.16 14.09
CA ILE A 155 16.92 30.10 14.80
C ILE A 155 16.06 31.13 15.53
N LEU A 156 15.08 31.74 14.87
CA LEU A 156 14.13 32.67 15.49
C LEU A 156 13.35 31.99 16.60
N ARG A 157 12.83 30.78 16.38
CA ARG A 157 12.15 30.00 17.42
C ARG A 157 13.11 29.66 18.55
N PHE A 158 14.36 29.32 18.26
CA PHE A 158 15.38 29.03 19.27
C PHE A 158 15.73 30.28 20.07
N THR A 159 15.89 31.44 19.43
CA THR A 159 16.16 32.72 20.09
C THR A 159 14.95 33.24 20.84
N LEU A 160 13.72 33.13 20.30
CA LEU A 160 12.47 33.41 21.01
C LEU A 160 12.30 32.46 22.20
N THR A 161 12.64 31.18 22.05
CA THR A 161 12.60 30.21 23.15
C THR A 161 13.68 30.54 24.17
N MET A 162 14.85 31.03 23.77
CA MET A 162 15.90 31.50 24.68
C MET A 162 15.49 32.77 25.44
N LEU A 163 14.89 33.73 24.74
CA LEU A 163 14.46 35.04 25.27
C LEU A 163 13.20 34.94 26.14
N LEU A 164 12.20 34.14 25.74
CA LEU A 164 10.99 33.88 26.54
C LEU A 164 11.16 32.76 27.57
N SER A 165 12.28 32.01 27.58
CA SER A 165 12.56 31.00 28.61
C SER A 165 13.28 31.59 29.82
N THR A 166 12.79 32.72 30.32
CA THR A 166 12.90 33.04 31.74
C THR A 166 11.65 32.51 32.43
N LYS A 167 11.77 31.31 33.03
CA LYS A 167 10.74 30.58 33.81
C LYS A 167 9.57 29.96 33.03
N MET A 168 9.85 28.93 32.21
CA MET A 168 8.86 27.89 31.86
C MET A 168 9.18 26.61 32.64
N PRO A 169 8.18 25.84 33.13
CA PRO A 169 8.42 24.62 33.88
C PRO A 169 9.26 23.68 33.02
N GLY A 170 10.35 23.14 33.58
CA GLY A 170 11.49 22.58 32.85
C GLY A 170 11.10 21.68 31.68
N LYS A 171 11.92 21.70 30.61
CA LYS A 171 11.84 20.79 29.44
C LYS A 171 11.49 19.37 29.89
N GLN A 172 10.20 19.05 29.96
CA GLN A 172 9.78 17.74 30.42
C GLN A 172 10.12 16.74 29.32
N LYS A 173 10.78 15.65 29.70
CA LYS A 173 11.19 14.57 28.78
C LYS A 173 9.93 14.02 28.12
N LYS A 174 9.73 14.31 26.83
CA LYS A 174 8.62 13.74 26.05
C LYS A 174 8.72 12.22 26.12
N ARG A 175 7.61 11.55 26.39
CA ARG A 175 7.56 10.08 26.34
C ARG A 175 7.75 9.61 24.90
N THR A 176 8.62 8.62 24.73
CA THR A 176 8.95 8.05 23.42
C THR A 176 7.98 6.91 23.09
N VAL A 177 7.42 6.94 21.88
CA VAL A 177 6.72 5.81 21.25
C VAL A 177 7.58 5.24 20.13
N LEU A 178 7.72 3.91 20.12
CA LEU A 178 8.37 3.15 19.05
C LEU A 178 7.31 2.56 18.13
N ILE A 179 7.42 2.82 16.82
CA ILE A 179 6.51 2.32 15.80
C ILE A 179 7.28 1.46 14.79
N SER A 180 6.78 0.27 14.46
CA SER A 180 7.37 -0.56 13.39
C SER A 180 6.69 -0.34 12.03
N GLY A 181 7.28 -0.84 10.95
CA GLY A 181 6.69 -0.78 9.60
C GLY A 181 6.83 0.58 8.91
N GLY A 182 7.91 1.31 9.21
CA GLY A 182 8.21 2.65 8.67
C GLY A 182 8.23 2.82 7.15
N SER A 183 8.09 1.75 6.37
CA SER A 183 7.94 1.76 4.92
C SER A 183 6.51 1.99 4.42
N THR A 184 5.54 1.93 5.32
CA THR A 184 4.11 1.98 4.99
C THR A 184 3.51 3.35 5.24
N ILE A 185 2.45 3.68 4.48
CA ILE A 185 1.68 4.91 4.67
C ILE A 185 0.98 4.91 6.03
N GLN A 186 0.55 3.73 6.50
CA GLN A 186 -0.06 3.52 7.82
C GLN A 186 0.89 3.95 8.95
N ALA A 187 2.14 3.49 8.91
CA ALA A 187 3.15 3.84 9.91
C ALA A 187 3.45 5.35 9.91
N LEU A 188 3.55 5.95 8.72
CA LEU A 188 3.74 7.39 8.59
C LEU A 188 2.57 8.17 9.21
N HIS A 189 1.33 7.79 8.91
CA HIS A 189 0.14 8.46 9.44
C HIS A 189 0.02 8.29 10.95
N LEU A 190 0.28 7.08 11.44
CA LEU A 190 0.37 6.77 12.88
C LEU A 190 1.43 7.64 13.56
N ALA A 191 2.63 7.75 12.98
CA ALA A 191 3.70 8.61 13.48
C ALA A 191 3.28 10.09 13.55
N ARG A 192 2.63 10.61 12.50
CA ARG A 192 2.12 11.99 12.47
C ARG A 192 1.05 12.23 13.54
N ASN A 193 0.16 11.27 13.76
CA ASN A 193 -0.87 11.35 14.80
C ASN A 193 -0.24 11.44 16.20
N PHE A 194 0.72 10.56 16.53
CA PHE A 194 1.42 10.61 17.81
C PHE A 194 2.29 11.86 17.99
N TYR A 195 2.95 12.31 16.93
CA TYR A 195 3.73 13.55 16.94
C TYR A 195 2.85 14.76 17.23
N SER A 196 1.70 14.85 16.55
CA SER A 196 0.73 15.94 16.74
C SER A 196 0.15 15.93 18.16
N ALA A 197 -0.08 14.74 18.71
CA ALA A 197 -0.50 14.57 20.10
C ALA A 197 0.56 15.00 21.13
N GLY A 198 1.83 15.19 20.72
CA GLY A 198 2.92 15.70 21.56
C GLY A 198 3.94 14.63 21.99
N ALA A 199 3.81 13.40 21.52
CA ALA A 199 4.77 12.33 21.81
C ALA A 199 6.07 12.51 21.00
N ARG A 200 7.16 11.91 21.50
CA ARG A 200 8.37 11.72 20.71
C ARG A 200 8.24 10.41 19.94
N VAL A 201 8.41 10.44 18.62
CA VAL A 201 8.21 9.26 17.77
C VAL A 201 9.54 8.73 17.27
N VAL A 202 9.80 7.46 17.54
CA VAL A 202 10.89 6.68 16.96
C VAL A 202 10.28 5.62 16.07
N VAL A 203 10.83 5.43 14.88
CA VAL A 203 10.32 4.45 13.91
C VAL A 203 11.39 3.44 13.58
N CYS A 204 11.02 2.18 13.46
CA CYS A 204 11.87 1.13 12.91
C CYS A 204 11.26 0.48 11.67
N GLU A 205 12.11 -0.01 10.77
CA GLU A 205 11.70 -0.81 9.61
C GLU A 205 12.70 -1.94 9.39
N VAL A 206 12.21 -3.03 8.80
CA VAL A 206 13.04 -4.16 8.44
C VAL A 206 14.02 -3.80 7.32
N GLN A 207 15.24 -4.32 7.44
CA GLN A 207 16.29 -4.16 6.44
C GLN A 207 15.83 -4.65 5.06
N GLY A 208 16.16 -3.88 4.03
CA GLY A 208 15.79 -4.18 2.64
C GLY A 208 14.43 -3.62 2.23
N VAL A 209 13.70 -2.94 3.12
CA VAL A 209 12.47 -2.24 2.80
C VAL A 209 12.71 -0.72 2.71
N PHE A 210 11.94 -0.02 1.88
CA PHE A 210 12.04 1.42 1.70
C PHE A 210 11.67 2.19 2.97
N ALA A 211 12.46 3.17 3.39
CA ALA A 211 12.27 3.90 4.64
C ALA A 211 11.38 5.15 4.48
N LEU A 212 10.08 4.99 4.20
CA LEU A 212 9.17 6.13 3.94
C LEU A 212 9.12 7.14 5.10
N ALA A 213 8.91 6.63 6.32
CA ALA A 213 8.78 7.43 7.53
C ALA A 213 10.10 8.12 7.92
N ARG A 214 11.25 7.69 7.40
CA ARG A 214 12.56 8.33 7.66
C ARG A 214 12.59 9.78 7.17
N TYR A 215 11.82 10.12 6.15
CA TYR A 215 11.76 11.46 5.59
C TYR A 215 10.77 12.38 6.31
N SER A 216 10.01 11.85 7.28
CA SER A 216 8.97 12.61 7.96
C SER A 216 9.54 13.47 9.09
N THR A 217 9.12 14.73 9.15
CA THR A 217 9.43 15.64 10.26
C THR A 217 8.81 15.18 11.60
N ALA A 218 7.80 14.31 11.54
CA ALA A 218 7.18 13.70 12.72
C ALA A 218 8.11 12.70 13.43
N VAL A 219 9.07 12.13 12.70
CA VAL A 219 9.93 11.05 13.18
C VAL A 219 11.23 11.64 13.73
N SER A 220 11.48 11.44 15.03
CA SER A 220 12.67 11.95 15.70
C SER A 220 13.93 11.14 15.38
N LYS A 221 13.79 9.81 15.29
CA LYS A 221 14.86 8.90 14.86
C LYS A 221 14.28 7.71 14.11
N PHE A 222 15.05 7.21 13.16
CA PHE A 222 14.71 6.06 12.35
C PHE A 222 15.77 4.97 12.50
N TYR A 223 15.33 3.73 12.69
CA TYR A 223 16.19 2.55 12.85
C TYR A 223 15.87 1.49 11.80
N THR A 224 16.89 0.75 11.40
CA THR A 224 16.74 -0.47 10.58
C THR A 224 16.98 -1.69 11.44
N VAL A 225 16.05 -2.65 11.40
CA VAL A 225 16.13 -3.92 12.15
C VAL A 225 16.30 -5.10 11.19
N PRO A 226 16.95 -6.20 11.61
CA PRO A 226 17.11 -7.37 10.75
C PRO A 226 15.75 -7.99 10.40
N LYS A 227 15.62 -8.56 9.20
CA LYS A 227 14.37 -9.21 8.78
C LYS A 227 14.12 -10.45 9.64
N PRO A 228 12.96 -10.56 10.30
CA PRO A 228 12.65 -11.76 11.05
C PRO A 228 12.40 -12.91 10.08
N THR A 229 13.21 -13.96 10.21
CA THR A 229 12.99 -15.29 9.64
C THR A 229 12.90 -16.29 10.78
N SER A 230 12.46 -17.52 10.51
CA SER A 230 12.38 -18.57 11.54
C SER A 230 13.70 -18.76 12.30
N ASP A 231 14.84 -18.64 11.60
CA ASP A 231 16.17 -18.87 12.18
C ASP A 231 16.77 -17.62 12.83
N GLN A 232 16.39 -16.43 12.38
CA GLN A 232 16.96 -15.15 12.83
C GLN A 232 16.02 -14.33 13.72
N LEU A 233 14.96 -14.94 14.22
CA LEU A 233 13.97 -14.30 15.09
C LEU A 233 14.59 -13.60 16.30
N GLN A 234 15.59 -14.22 16.93
CA GLN A 234 16.26 -13.66 18.10
C GLN A 234 17.00 -12.35 17.80
N ASN A 235 17.53 -12.19 16.59
CA ASN A 235 18.20 -10.95 16.18
C ASN A 235 17.20 -9.81 16.02
N TYR A 236 15.99 -10.10 15.54
CA TYR A 236 14.91 -9.12 15.46
C TYR A 236 14.47 -8.65 16.85
N VAL A 237 14.23 -9.60 17.77
CA VAL A 237 13.85 -9.29 19.16
C VAL A 237 14.94 -8.46 19.84
N ARG A 238 16.21 -8.89 19.74
CA ARG A 238 17.36 -8.17 20.32
C ARG A 238 17.45 -6.74 19.79
N ALA A 239 17.33 -6.54 18.47
CA ALA A 239 17.39 -5.21 17.88
C ALA A 239 16.25 -4.30 18.37
N LEU A 240 15.03 -4.83 18.56
CA LEU A 240 13.95 -4.06 19.16
C LEU A 240 14.23 -3.69 20.62
N CYS A 241 14.74 -4.63 21.42
CA CYS A 241 15.14 -4.37 22.80
C CYS A 241 16.22 -3.27 22.89
N GLU A 242 17.25 -3.34 22.03
CA GLU A 242 18.31 -2.33 21.97
C GLU A 242 17.77 -0.94 21.63
N ILE A 243 16.79 -0.84 20.72
CA ILE A 243 16.15 0.44 20.38
C ILE A 243 15.33 0.96 21.56
N VAL A 244 14.57 0.08 22.23
CA VAL A 244 13.74 0.46 23.38
C VAL A 244 14.60 0.99 24.51
N ASP A 245 15.69 0.31 24.84
CA ASP A 245 16.64 0.71 25.89
C ASP A 245 17.35 2.02 25.53
N LYS A 246 17.91 2.11 24.32
CA LYS A 246 18.64 3.29 23.83
C LYS A 246 17.78 4.55 23.76
N GLU A 247 16.50 4.43 23.43
CA GLU A 247 15.59 5.56 23.20
C GLU A 247 14.63 5.83 24.35
N ASP A 248 14.71 5.04 25.43
CA ASP A 248 13.78 5.07 26.56
C ASP A 248 12.32 5.04 26.07
N ALA A 249 12.04 4.06 25.20
CA ALA A 249 10.72 3.88 24.61
C ALA A 249 9.78 3.26 25.62
N VAL A 250 8.71 3.99 25.96
CA VAL A 250 7.72 3.56 26.97
C VAL A 250 6.56 2.81 26.33
N TYR A 251 6.39 2.96 25.02
CA TYR A 251 5.24 2.44 24.30
C TYR A 251 5.65 1.90 22.92
N TYR A 252 5.24 0.68 22.58
CA TYR A 252 5.51 0.04 21.29
C TYR A 252 4.21 -0.22 20.53
N ILE A 253 4.14 0.19 19.27
CA ILE A 253 2.98 -0.04 18.40
C ILE A 253 3.46 -0.65 17.08
N PRO A 254 3.23 -1.95 16.84
CA PRO A 254 3.58 -2.55 15.58
C PRO A 254 2.50 -2.30 14.52
N VAL A 255 2.94 -1.95 13.30
CA VAL A 255 2.04 -1.82 12.15
C VAL A 255 1.78 -3.16 11.48
N SER A 256 2.77 -4.07 11.50
CA SER A 256 2.68 -5.46 11.00
C SER A 256 2.09 -5.59 9.59
N ALA A 257 2.41 -4.63 8.70
CA ALA A 257 2.00 -4.65 7.30
C ALA A 257 3.05 -5.27 6.37
N THR A 258 4.34 -5.15 6.71
CA THR A 258 5.48 -5.74 5.98
C THR A 258 6.00 -7.02 6.62
N THR A 259 5.80 -7.16 7.92
CA THR A 259 6.12 -8.35 8.72
C THR A 259 4.86 -8.94 9.32
N SER A 260 4.88 -10.24 9.58
CA SER A 260 3.79 -10.86 10.34
C SER A 260 3.76 -10.37 11.78
N ALA A 261 2.55 -10.10 12.30
CA ALA A 261 2.33 -9.76 13.71
C ALA A 261 2.81 -10.84 14.69
N TYR A 262 3.03 -12.08 14.21
CA TYR A 262 3.65 -13.15 15.00
C TYR A 262 4.99 -12.72 15.60
N TYR A 263 5.84 -12.06 14.81
CA TYR A 263 7.18 -11.68 15.27
C TYR A 263 7.14 -10.56 16.31
N ASP A 264 6.22 -9.61 16.15
CA ASP A 264 5.95 -8.56 17.13
C ASP A 264 5.40 -9.14 18.44
N ALA A 265 4.54 -10.15 18.36
CA ALA A 265 4.00 -10.85 19.52
C ALA A 265 5.05 -11.68 20.27
N VAL A 266 6.08 -12.18 19.59
CA VAL A 266 7.24 -12.82 20.21
C VAL A 266 8.11 -11.78 20.94
N ALA A 267 8.30 -10.60 20.36
CA ALA A 267 9.07 -9.53 20.99
C ALA A 267 8.39 -8.95 22.24
N LYS A 268 7.05 -8.89 22.25
CA LYS A 268 6.22 -8.32 23.32
C LYS A 268 6.71 -8.59 24.75
N PRO A 269 6.85 -9.84 25.23
CA PRO A 269 7.28 -10.11 26.61
C PRO A 269 8.67 -9.53 26.92
N HIS A 270 9.59 -9.54 25.96
CA HIS A 270 10.93 -8.97 26.15
C HIS A 270 10.90 -7.45 26.27
N LEU A 271 10.05 -6.79 25.49
CA LEU A 271 9.87 -5.33 25.56
C LEU A 271 9.16 -4.90 26.85
N GLU A 272 8.15 -5.66 27.29
CA GLU A 272 7.42 -5.40 28.53
C GLU A 272 8.32 -5.55 29.77
N LEU A 273 9.28 -6.49 29.76
CA LEU A 273 10.30 -6.62 30.81
C LEU A 273 11.23 -5.39 30.91
N LEU A 274 11.44 -4.67 29.80
CA LEU A 274 12.18 -3.40 29.78
C LEU A 274 11.32 -2.19 30.18
N GLY A 275 10.06 -2.40 30.58
CA GLY A 275 9.13 -1.33 30.93
C GLY A 275 8.43 -0.67 29.73
N CYS A 276 8.57 -1.23 28.53
CA CYS A 276 7.89 -0.75 27.32
C CYS A 276 6.54 -1.47 27.14
N THR A 277 5.45 -0.73 27.30
CA THR A 277 4.11 -1.31 27.09
C THR A 277 3.84 -1.54 25.61
N CYS A 278 3.43 -2.74 25.24
CA CYS A 278 3.18 -3.10 23.84
C CYS A 278 1.68 -3.05 23.49
N PHE A 279 1.32 -2.27 22.48
CA PHE A 279 -0.04 -2.23 21.91
C PHE A 279 -0.23 -3.30 20.83
N CYS A 280 0.02 -4.55 21.19
CA CYS A 280 -0.23 -5.70 20.34
C CYS A 280 -0.65 -6.93 21.15
N PRO A 281 -1.40 -7.88 20.56
CA PRO A 281 -1.79 -9.11 21.24
C PRO A 281 -0.58 -10.03 21.50
N GLY A 282 -0.73 -10.99 22.42
CA GLY A 282 0.26 -12.04 22.62
C GLY A 282 0.19 -13.10 21.53
N ILE A 283 1.14 -14.05 21.52
CA ILE A 283 1.29 -15.06 20.46
C ILE A 283 0.00 -15.89 20.30
N LYS A 284 -0.62 -16.29 21.41
CA LYS A 284 -1.85 -17.09 21.39
C LYS A 284 -3.02 -16.29 20.82
N GLU A 285 -3.15 -15.03 21.21
CA GLU A 285 -4.19 -14.13 20.72
C GLU A 285 -3.99 -13.80 19.24
N VAL A 286 -2.75 -13.59 18.80
CA VAL A 286 -2.41 -13.43 17.37
C VAL A 286 -2.81 -14.65 16.58
N TRP A 287 -2.50 -15.87 17.05
CA TRP A 287 -2.92 -17.07 16.33
C TRP A 287 -4.43 -17.15 16.15
N VAL A 288 -5.20 -16.81 17.18
CA VAL A 288 -6.66 -16.81 17.12
C VAL A 288 -7.23 -15.75 16.17
N LEU A 289 -6.60 -14.58 16.09
CA LEU A 289 -7.14 -13.42 15.38
C LEU A 289 -6.59 -13.24 13.97
N ASP A 290 -5.43 -13.80 13.66
CA ASP A 290 -4.66 -13.54 12.43
C ASP A 290 -4.65 -14.74 11.49
N ASP A 291 -4.91 -15.94 12.01
CA ASP A 291 -5.14 -17.14 11.21
C ASP A 291 -6.60 -17.16 10.72
N THR A 292 -6.78 -17.07 9.41
CA THR A 292 -8.11 -17.04 8.79
C THR A 292 -8.91 -18.30 9.11
N LEU A 293 -8.26 -19.47 9.20
CA LEU A 293 -8.93 -20.71 9.55
C LEU A 293 -9.50 -20.66 10.98
N GLU A 294 -8.73 -20.16 11.93
CA GLU A 294 -9.14 -20.10 13.33
C GLU A 294 -10.22 -19.05 13.61
N VAL A 295 -10.24 -17.96 12.83
CA VAL A 295 -11.34 -16.99 12.86
C VAL A 295 -12.62 -17.58 12.30
N LEU A 296 -12.56 -18.27 11.15
CA LEU A 296 -13.74 -18.88 10.54
C LEU A 296 -14.35 -19.98 11.42
N LYS A 297 -13.52 -20.86 12.01
CA LYS A 297 -13.99 -21.87 12.98
C LYS A 297 -14.67 -21.24 14.20
N ARG A 298 -14.17 -20.10 14.68
CA ARG A 298 -14.80 -19.37 15.80
C ARG A 298 -16.12 -18.74 15.39
N CYS A 299 -16.19 -18.19 14.19
CA CYS A 299 -17.45 -17.68 13.65
C CYS A 299 -18.51 -18.78 13.62
N GLU A 300 -18.17 -19.98 13.13
CA GLU A 300 -19.08 -21.14 13.16
C GLU A 300 -19.48 -21.51 14.58
N LYS A 301 -18.52 -21.61 15.52
CA LYS A 301 -18.82 -21.90 16.94
C LYS A 301 -19.78 -20.88 17.56
N TYR A 302 -19.73 -19.62 17.12
CA TYR A 302 -20.59 -18.53 17.62
C TYR A 302 -21.87 -18.32 16.81
N ASN A 303 -22.18 -19.22 15.87
CA ASN A 303 -23.30 -19.14 14.93
C ASN A 303 -23.28 -17.83 14.11
N ILE A 304 -22.09 -17.35 13.75
CA ILE A 304 -21.88 -16.22 12.85
C ILE A 304 -21.74 -16.77 11.42
N SER A 305 -22.46 -16.18 10.47
CA SER A 305 -22.42 -16.60 9.07
C SER A 305 -21.02 -16.48 8.48
N THR A 306 -20.54 -17.54 7.84
CA THR A 306 -19.24 -17.63 7.18
C THR A 306 -19.40 -17.88 5.68
N PRO A 307 -18.39 -17.54 4.86
CA PRO A 307 -18.27 -18.09 3.51
C PRO A 307 -17.96 -19.59 3.57
N ASN A 308 -18.23 -20.31 2.48
CA ASN A 308 -17.78 -21.69 2.37
C ASN A 308 -16.24 -21.72 2.42
N TYR A 309 -15.69 -22.58 3.28
CA TYR A 309 -14.25 -22.76 3.37
C TYR A 309 -13.87 -24.23 3.52
N TYR A 310 -12.69 -24.57 3.04
CA TYR A 310 -12.16 -25.94 3.02
C TYR A 310 -10.74 -25.95 3.57
N VAL A 311 -10.46 -26.90 4.46
CA VAL A 311 -9.11 -27.12 4.97
C VAL A 311 -8.37 -28.04 4.00
N VAL A 312 -7.16 -27.63 3.63
CA VAL A 312 -6.30 -28.35 2.69
C VAL A 312 -5.03 -28.75 3.41
N THR A 313 -4.79 -30.05 3.49
CA THR A 313 -3.60 -30.63 4.14
C THR A 313 -2.69 -31.38 3.17
N SER A 314 -3.17 -31.63 1.96
CA SER A 314 -2.44 -32.28 0.88
C SER A 314 -2.76 -31.61 -0.47
N LYS A 315 -1.96 -31.89 -1.51
CA LYS A 315 -2.25 -31.36 -2.86
C LYS A 315 -3.48 -32.02 -3.45
N GLU A 316 -3.71 -33.27 -3.08
CA GLU A 316 -4.83 -34.11 -3.47
C GLU A 316 -6.16 -33.52 -2.98
N ASP A 317 -6.17 -32.89 -1.80
CA ASP A 317 -7.34 -32.17 -1.29
C ASP A 317 -7.74 -31.02 -2.23
N VAL A 318 -6.75 -30.30 -2.79
CA VAL A 318 -7.05 -29.23 -3.76
C VAL A 318 -7.59 -29.81 -5.06
N TYR A 319 -6.99 -30.88 -5.58
CA TYR A 319 -7.48 -31.53 -6.80
C TYR A 319 -8.92 -32.04 -6.61
N ARG A 320 -9.24 -32.56 -5.42
CA ARG A 320 -10.61 -32.98 -5.10
C ARG A 320 -11.62 -31.83 -5.25
N LEU A 321 -11.28 -30.61 -4.84
CA LEU A 321 -12.15 -29.44 -4.99
C LEU A 321 -12.39 -29.08 -6.48
N TYR A 322 -11.42 -29.35 -7.36
CA TYR A 322 -11.59 -29.20 -8.80
C TYR A 322 -12.44 -30.33 -9.39
N ASP A 323 -12.21 -31.56 -8.95
CA ASP A 323 -12.89 -32.76 -9.45
C ASP A 323 -14.38 -32.78 -9.03
N THR A 324 -14.71 -32.29 -7.83
CA THR A 324 -16.11 -32.09 -7.38
C THR A 324 -16.81 -30.92 -8.07
N GLY A 325 -16.08 -30.12 -8.86
CA GLY A 325 -16.63 -28.93 -9.51
C GLY A 325 -16.85 -27.74 -8.57
N THR A 326 -16.45 -27.81 -7.30
CA THR A 326 -16.64 -26.74 -6.31
C THR A 326 -16.01 -25.43 -6.79
N ILE A 327 -14.78 -25.50 -7.31
CA ILE A 327 -14.05 -24.32 -7.81
C ILE A 327 -14.71 -23.70 -9.05
N ARG A 328 -15.56 -24.44 -9.79
CA ARG A 328 -16.28 -23.90 -10.95
C ARG A 328 -17.48 -23.03 -10.56
N ILE A 329 -17.96 -23.16 -9.33
CA ILE A 329 -19.18 -22.49 -8.83
C ILE A 329 -18.88 -21.06 -8.37
N GLY A 330 -17.60 -20.68 -8.20
CA GLY A 330 -17.24 -19.32 -7.85
C GLY A 330 -15.75 -19.10 -7.71
N ASN A 331 -15.38 -17.90 -7.27
CA ASN A 331 -13.99 -17.56 -7.04
C ASN A 331 -13.53 -18.08 -5.67
N TYR A 332 -12.36 -18.68 -5.62
CA TYR A 332 -11.78 -19.20 -4.39
C TYR A 332 -10.37 -18.67 -4.17
N VAL A 333 -10.09 -18.34 -2.92
CA VAL A 333 -8.79 -17.89 -2.47
C VAL A 333 -8.21 -18.90 -1.51
N MET A 334 -7.01 -19.35 -1.81
CA MET A 334 -6.24 -20.25 -0.96
C MET A 334 -5.20 -19.43 -0.16
N SER A 335 -5.15 -19.59 1.15
CA SER A 335 -4.15 -18.94 2.02
C SER A 335 -3.55 -19.89 3.05
N THR A 336 -2.30 -19.64 3.44
CA THR A 336 -1.61 -20.40 4.49
C THR A 336 -2.37 -20.31 5.81
N ALA A 337 -2.47 -21.43 6.53
CA ALA A 337 -3.13 -21.53 7.83
C ALA A 337 -2.21 -22.15 8.89
N GLY A 338 -2.61 -22.05 10.15
CA GLY A 338 -1.89 -22.60 11.29
C GLY A 338 -0.64 -21.83 11.70
N PRO A 339 0.11 -22.34 12.69
CA PRO A 339 1.26 -21.64 13.27
C PRO A 339 2.39 -21.33 12.28
N SER A 340 2.59 -22.20 11.29
CA SER A 340 3.57 -22.00 10.21
C SER A 340 3.10 -20.91 9.23
N GLY A 341 1.82 -20.92 8.85
CA GLY A 341 1.21 -19.90 8.00
C GLY A 341 1.15 -18.50 8.62
N LEU A 342 1.14 -18.41 9.96
CA LEU A 342 1.31 -17.12 10.63
C LEU A 342 2.71 -16.53 10.42
N ARG A 343 3.76 -17.36 10.38
CA ARG A 343 5.14 -16.89 10.21
C ARG A 343 5.40 -16.47 8.78
N ASP A 344 5.02 -17.33 7.83
CA ASP A 344 5.20 -17.10 6.41
C ASP A 344 3.84 -17.13 5.69
N ARG A 345 3.38 -15.95 5.30
CA ARG A 345 2.05 -15.76 4.72
C ARG A 345 2.13 -15.84 3.21
N ALA A 346 1.36 -16.75 2.65
CA ALA A 346 1.12 -16.81 1.23
C ALA A 346 -0.38 -16.89 0.92
N LYS A 347 -0.77 -16.27 -0.20
CA LYS A 347 -2.12 -16.29 -0.73
C LYS A 347 -2.04 -16.56 -2.24
N VAL A 348 -2.89 -17.46 -2.71
CA VAL A 348 -3.01 -17.87 -4.11
C VAL A 348 -4.49 -17.76 -4.48
N ILE A 349 -4.79 -17.11 -5.59
CA ILE A 349 -6.14 -17.13 -6.18
C ILE A 349 -6.22 -18.42 -7.00
N LEU A 350 -7.23 -19.25 -6.73
CA LEU A 350 -7.41 -20.49 -7.46
C LEU A 350 -8.01 -20.19 -8.84
N PRO A 351 -7.33 -20.56 -9.94
CA PRO A 351 -7.87 -20.37 -11.28
C PRO A 351 -9.08 -21.28 -11.52
N LEU A 352 -9.97 -20.88 -12.42
CA LEU A 352 -11.14 -21.68 -12.81
C LEU A 352 -10.74 -23.00 -13.48
N SER A 353 -9.65 -22.98 -14.26
CA SER A 353 -9.10 -24.16 -14.93
C SER A 353 -8.00 -24.81 -14.10
N ARG A 354 -8.07 -26.13 -13.97
CA ARG A 354 -7.03 -26.94 -13.31
C ARG A 354 -5.67 -26.84 -14.02
N ASN A 355 -5.66 -26.61 -15.34
CA ASN A 355 -4.41 -26.55 -16.11
C ASN A 355 -3.54 -25.34 -15.76
N ASP A 356 -4.17 -24.25 -15.30
CA ASP A 356 -3.48 -23.03 -14.91
C ASP A 356 -3.06 -23.03 -13.44
N LEU A 357 -3.43 -24.08 -12.69
CA LEU A 357 -3.17 -24.20 -11.27
C LEU A 357 -1.67 -24.42 -11.00
N LYS A 358 -1.05 -23.48 -10.30
CA LYS A 358 0.30 -23.61 -9.77
C LYS A 358 0.25 -23.76 -8.26
N LEU A 359 0.29 -25.01 -7.78
CA LEU A 359 0.27 -25.27 -6.35
C LEU A 359 1.64 -25.03 -5.70
N PRO A 360 1.66 -24.42 -4.50
CA PRO A 360 2.84 -24.39 -3.65
C PRO A 360 3.36 -25.80 -3.33
N SER A 361 4.68 -25.95 -3.21
CA SER A 361 5.31 -27.21 -2.83
C SER A 361 5.04 -27.62 -1.39
N ASP A 362 4.70 -26.66 -0.53
CA ASP A 362 4.77 -26.79 0.93
C ASP A 362 3.46 -27.27 1.61
N ILE A 363 2.46 -27.68 0.84
CA ILE A 363 1.16 -28.12 1.39
C ILE A 363 1.36 -29.46 2.10
N SER A 364 1.11 -29.47 3.41
CA SER A 364 1.27 -30.66 4.26
C SER A 364 0.41 -30.53 5.52
N GLN A 365 0.28 -31.60 6.30
CA GLN A 365 -0.40 -31.54 7.61
C GLN A 365 0.24 -30.53 8.58
N GLN A 366 1.55 -30.31 8.49
CA GLN A 366 2.28 -29.34 9.32
C GLN A 366 2.19 -27.90 8.79
N ARG A 367 1.83 -27.74 7.52
CA ARG A 367 1.63 -26.46 6.84
C ARG A 367 0.28 -26.49 6.11
N PRO A 368 -0.83 -26.50 6.88
CA PRO A 368 -2.15 -26.53 6.29
C PRO A 368 -2.44 -25.21 5.57
N TRP A 369 -3.36 -25.28 4.63
CA TRP A 369 -3.92 -24.13 3.94
C TRP A 369 -5.43 -24.12 4.13
N VAL A 370 -6.03 -22.94 3.96
CA VAL A 370 -7.47 -22.77 3.93
C VAL A 370 -7.87 -22.18 2.58
N VAL A 371 -8.86 -22.79 1.94
CA VAL A 371 -9.48 -22.31 0.72
C VAL A 371 -10.81 -21.68 1.10
N VAL A 372 -10.97 -20.39 0.84
CA VAL A 372 -12.16 -19.60 1.20
C VAL A 372 -12.83 -19.10 -0.06
N GLN A 373 -14.15 -19.24 -0.15
CA GLN A 373 -14.95 -18.70 -1.23
C GLN A 373 -14.94 -17.16 -1.18
N ASP A 374 -14.51 -16.51 -2.26
CA ASP A 374 -14.65 -15.07 -2.45
C ASP A 374 -16.02 -14.80 -3.08
N LEU A 375 -16.95 -14.34 -2.25
CA LEU A 375 -18.34 -14.12 -2.65
C LEU A 375 -18.47 -12.86 -3.50
N GLU A 376 -19.43 -12.86 -4.41
CA GLU A 376 -19.76 -11.66 -5.18
C GLU A 376 -20.52 -10.66 -4.31
N GLY A 377 -20.01 -9.43 -4.23
CA GLY A 377 -20.53 -8.46 -3.28
C GLY A 377 -19.71 -7.20 -3.17
N ASP A 378 -20.19 -6.33 -2.28
CA ASP A 378 -19.42 -5.18 -1.85
C ASP A 378 -18.38 -5.62 -0.82
N HIS A 379 -17.11 -5.38 -1.10
CA HIS A 379 -16.02 -5.71 -0.19
C HIS A 379 -15.70 -4.54 0.73
N TYR A 380 -15.51 -4.84 2.01
CA TYR A 380 -15.15 -3.87 3.03
C TYR A 380 -13.87 -4.28 3.74
N LEU A 381 -13.06 -3.30 4.14
CA LEU A 381 -11.86 -3.48 4.94
C LEU A 381 -11.94 -2.60 6.18
N THR A 382 -11.66 -3.18 7.35
CA THR A 382 -11.68 -2.45 8.62
C THR A 382 -10.29 -2.20 9.19
N CYS A 383 -10.18 -1.15 10.01
CA CYS A 383 -9.10 -0.98 10.98
C CYS A 383 -9.73 -0.78 12.36
N THR A 384 -9.82 -1.86 13.12
CA THR A 384 -10.48 -1.90 14.43
C THR A 384 -9.41 -1.80 15.53
N THR A 385 -9.61 -0.86 16.45
CA THR A 385 -8.78 -0.69 17.64
C THR A 385 -9.46 -1.39 18.81
N VAL A 386 -8.79 -2.43 19.31
CA VAL A 386 -9.29 -3.24 20.42
C VAL A 386 -8.39 -3.00 21.63
N LYS A 387 -9.00 -2.86 22.81
CA LYS A 387 -8.29 -2.72 24.07
C LYS A 387 -9.07 -3.44 25.13
N GLU A 388 -8.38 -4.24 25.94
CA GLU A 388 -9.01 -5.03 26.99
C GLU A 388 -10.17 -5.91 26.45
N SER A 389 -9.99 -6.48 25.25
CA SER A 389 -10.99 -7.26 24.50
C SER A 389 -12.28 -6.51 24.12
N GLN A 390 -12.29 -5.18 24.22
CA GLN A 390 -13.41 -4.34 23.78
C GLN A 390 -13.03 -3.51 22.56
N VAL A 391 -14.00 -3.32 21.65
CA VAL A 391 -13.84 -2.45 20.48
C VAL A 391 -13.97 -1.00 20.92
N ILE A 392 -12.88 -0.22 20.84
CA ILE A 392 -12.88 1.21 21.23
C ILE A 392 -13.15 2.10 20.02
N ALA A 393 -12.62 1.72 18.87
CA ALA A 393 -12.72 2.51 17.64
C ALA A 393 -12.70 1.59 16.44
N ASN A 394 -13.45 1.94 15.40
CA ASN A 394 -13.41 1.26 14.12
C ASN A 394 -13.49 2.26 12.97
N VAL A 395 -12.76 1.98 11.90
CA VAL A 395 -12.95 2.60 10.59
C VAL A 395 -13.23 1.48 9.61
N THR A 396 -14.32 1.61 8.86
CA THR A 396 -14.65 0.72 7.76
C THR A 396 -14.50 1.47 6.45
N CYS A 397 -13.80 0.88 5.49
CA CYS A 397 -13.72 1.40 4.13
C CYS A 397 -14.30 0.41 3.13
N LYS A 398 -15.10 0.89 2.18
CA LYS A 398 -15.47 0.12 0.99
C LYS A 398 -14.28 0.06 0.04
N LEU A 399 -14.02 -1.13 -0.50
CA LEU A 399 -13.02 -1.38 -1.52
C LEU A 399 -13.69 -1.19 -2.89
N ASP A 400 -13.48 -0.04 -3.52
CA ASP A 400 -13.91 0.24 -4.89
C ASP A 400 -12.72 0.09 -5.84
N GLU A 401 -12.90 -0.66 -6.93
CA GLU A 401 -11.88 -0.88 -7.96
C GLU A 401 -11.43 0.42 -8.63
N SER A 402 -12.35 1.40 -8.72
CA SER A 402 -12.13 2.66 -9.42
C SER A 402 -11.67 3.79 -8.49
N ASN A 403 -12.34 3.96 -7.34
CA ASN A 403 -12.13 5.09 -6.43
C ASN A 403 -11.24 4.78 -5.21
N GLY A 404 -10.77 3.54 -5.06
CA GLY A 404 -9.90 3.15 -3.95
C GLY A 404 -10.65 2.92 -2.64
N LEU A 405 -10.08 3.37 -1.51
CA LEU A 405 -10.65 3.18 -0.17
C LEU A 405 -11.53 4.37 0.21
N MET A 406 -12.83 4.12 0.35
CA MET A 406 -13.78 5.14 0.79
C MET A 406 -14.28 4.82 2.21
N PRO A 407 -14.00 5.67 3.22
CA PRO A 407 -14.52 5.46 4.57
C PRO A 407 -16.04 5.58 4.55
N LEU A 408 -16.71 4.61 5.14
CA LEU A 408 -18.16 4.56 5.28
C LEU A 408 -18.50 4.10 6.69
N ASP A 409 -19.47 4.74 7.31
CA ASP A 409 -20.02 4.24 8.56
C ASP A 409 -21.00 3.10 8.26
N HIS A 410 -20.69 1.90 8.77
CA HIS A 410 -21.46 0.70 8.52
C HIS A 410 -21.83 0.06 9.86
N ASN A 411 -23.02 0.40 10.35
CA ASN A 411 -23.48 0.00 11.69
C ASN A 411 -23.46 -1.52 11.89
N GLU A 412 -23.90 -2.29 10.89
CA GLU A 412 -23.90 -3.76 10.98
C GLU A 412 -22.50 -4.36 11.13
N ILE A 413 -21.47 -3.79 10.48
CA ILE A 413 -20.07 -4.22 10.67
C ILE A 413 -19.58 -3.87 12.08
N ASN A 414 -19.93 -2.70 12.59
CA ASN A 414 -19.61 -2.30 13.97
C ASN A 414 -20.28 -3.22 15.00
N GLN A 415 -21.54 -3.61 14.77
CA GLN A 415 -22.25 -4.58 15.59
C GLN A 415 -21.62 -5.97 15.49
N TRP A 416 -21.24 -6.41 14.30
CA TRP A 416 -20.55 -7.68 14.08
C TRP A 416 -19.24 -7.72 14.87
N LEU A 417 -18.42 -6.66 14.78
CA LEU A 417 -17.14 -6.57 15.50
C LEU A 417 -17.36 -6.61 17.01
N THR A 418 -18.30 -5.82 17.52
CA THR A 418 -18.63 -5.80 18.96
C THR A 418 -19.09 -7.19 19.43
N ASN A 419 -19.98 -7.85 18.68
CA ASN A 419 -20.46 -9.19 18.99
C ASN A 419 -19.32 -10.21 18.98
N PHE A 420 -18.48 -10.21 17.94
CA PHE A 420 -17.34 -11.11 17.81
C PHE A 420 -16.37 -10.98 18.99
N PHE A 421 -15.94 -9.77 19.33
CA PHE A 421 -15.02 -9.54 20.44
C PHE A 421 -15.65 -9.80 21.82
N SER A 422 -16.95 -9.54 21.99
CA SER A 422 -17.66 -9.84 23.24
C SER A 422 -17.73 -11.34 23.56
N LYS A 423 -17.87 -12.18 22.52
CA LYS A 423 -17.90 -13.65 22.63
C LYS A 423 -16.50 -14.28 22.70
N LEU A 424 -15.46 -13.51 22.38
CA LEU A 424 -14.10 -14.00 22.30
C LEU A 424 -13.44 -14.03 23.68
N HIS A 425 -13.64 -15.13 24.40
CA HIS A 425 -13.01 -15.36 25.69
C HIS A 425 -11.65 -16.03 25.52
N LEU A 426 -10.58 -15.24 25.67
CA LEU A 426 -9.19 -15.71 25.72
C LEU A 426 -8.63 -15.52 27.13
N LEU A 427 -7.55 -16.26 27.43
CA LEU A 427 -6.89 -16.21 28.75
C LEU A 427 -6.35 -14.81 29.07
N ARG A 428 -5.89 -14.09 28.06
CA ARG A 428 -5.41 -12.71 28.21
C ARG A 428 -6.30 -11.76 27.41
N PRO A 429 -6.52 -10.54 27.94
CA PRO A 429 -7.25 -9.52 27.20
C PRO A 429 -6.51 -9.14 25.91
N ILE A 430 -7.27 -8.94 24.84
CA ILE A 430 -6.74 -8.54 23.53
C ILE A 430 -6.56 -7.03 23.53
N THR A 431 -5.37 -6.56 23.16
CA THR A 431 -5.08 -5.14 22.96
C THR A 431 -4.23 -4.97 21.72
N GLY A 432 -4.66 -4.11 20.80
CA GLY A 432 -3.97 -3.88 19.53
C GLY A 432 -4.90 -3.47 18.40
N HIS A 433 -4.35 -3.41 17.19
CA HIS A 433 -5.12 -3.21 15.97
C HIS A 433 -5.43 -4.55 15.31
N VAL A 434 -6.68 -4.73 14.91
CA VAL A 434 -7.15 -5.90 14.18
C VAL A 434 -7.99 -5.42 13.00
N SER A 435 -7.85 -6.08 11.87
CA SER A 435 -8.42 -5.67 10.60
C SER A 435 -9.15 -6.84 9.99
N PHE A 436 -10.41 -6.64 9.60
CA PHE A 436 -11.22 -7.68 8.97
C PHE A 436 -11.53 -7.27 7.54
N ARG A 437 -11.52 -8.25 6.64
CA ARG A 437 -12.09 -8.11 5.31
C ARG A 437 -13.47 -8.74 5.34
N PHE A 438 -14.49 -7.96 5.00
CA PHE A 438 -15.86 -8.41 4.88
C PHE A 438 -16.31 -8.41 3.42
N VAL A 439 -17.34 -9.18 3.16
CA VAL A 439 -18.15 -9.09 1.95
C VAL A 439 -19.62 -9.02 2.35
N VAL A 440 -20.34 -8.09 1.75
CA VAL A 440 -21.81 -8.07 1.76
C VAL A 440 -22.25 -8.76 0.48
N SER A 441 -22.73 -9.99 0.62
CA SER A 441 -23.14 -10.84 -0.50
C SER A 441 -24.34 -10.23 -1.21
N LYS A 442 -24.34 -10.16 -2.55
CA LYS A 442 -25.49 -9.62 -3.32
C LYS A 442 -26.76 -10.45 -3.13
N ASP A 443 -26.61 -11.77 -2.98
CA ASP A 443 -27.75 -12.69 -2.98
C ASP A 443 -28.52 -12.66 -1.66
N THR A 444 -27.78 -12.63 -0.54
CA THR A 444 -28.36 -12.75 0.81
C THR A 444 -28.35 -11.43 1.57
N ASN A 445 -27.66 -10.40 1.06
CA ASN A 445 -27.40 -9.14 1.74
C ASN A 445 -26.85 -9.31 3.17
N THR A 446 -26.16 -10.42 3.44
CA THR A 446 -25.57 -10.73 4.74
C THR A 446 -24.07 -10.45 4.74
N ILE A 447 -23.57 -9.87 5.83
CA ILE A 447 -22.14 -9.67 6.05
C ILE A 447 -21.46 -11.01 6.39
N LYS A 448 -20.37 -11.30 5.67
CA LYS A 448 -19.53 -12.48 5.93
C LYS A 448 -18.06 -12.07 6.07
N PRO A 449 -17.34 -12.56 7.09
CA PRO A 449 -15.91 -12.33 7.23
C PRO A 449 -15.14 -13.23 6.23
N LEU A 450 -14.25 -12.64 5.44
CA LEU A 450 -13.39 -13.37 4.50
C LEU A 450 -12.03 -13.70 5.10
N SER A 451 -11.42 -12.73 5.80
CA SER A 451 -10.11 -12.90 6.44
C SER A 451 -9.90 -11.82 7.49
N SER A 452 -8.93 -12.05 8.36
CA SER A 452 -8.52 -11.12 9.41
C SER A 452 -7.01 -10.92 9.39
N ARG A 453 -6.57 -9.78 9.93
CA ARG A 453 -5.16 -9.48 10.17
C ARG A 453 -4.95 -8.72 11.46
N VAL A 454 -3.94 -9.11 12.23
CA VAL A 454 -3.46 -8.32 13.37
C VAL A 454 -2.42 -7.32 12.87
N GLY A 455 -2.57 -6.06 13.28
CA GLY A 455 -1.78 -4.94 12.80
C GLY A 455 -2.64 -3.79 12.29
N VAL A 456 -1.97 -2.72 11.87
CA VAL A 456 -2.60 -1.49 11.39
C VAL A 456 -2.85 -1.64 9.88
N SER A 457 -4.11 -1.73 9.46
CA SER A 457 -4.50 -1.79 8.05
C SER A 457 -4.68 -0.41 7.42
N LEU A 458 -4.88 -0.37 6.10
CA LEU A 458 -4.87 0.86 5.32
C LEU A 458 -6.00 1.84 5.70
N PRO A 459 -7.21 1.40 6.11
CA PRO A 459 -8.23 2.28 6.68
C PRO A 459 -7.76 3.13 7.87
N TYR A 460 -6.65 2.80 8.53
CA TYR A 460 -6.08 3.62 9.58
C TYR A 460 -5.81 5.07 9.15
N ILE A 461 -5.53 5.31 7.86
CA ILE A 461 -5.28 6.66 7.32
C ILE A 461 -6.47 7.62 7.51
N CYS A 462 -7.68 7.10 7.73
CA CYS A 462 -8.86 7.90 7.98
C CYS A 462 -8.99 8.34 9.44
N TYR A 463 -8.20 7.78 10.38
CA TYR A 463 -8.18 8.27 11.74
C TYR A 463 -7.52 9.64 11.85
N THR A 464 -8.03 10.48 12.75
CA THR A 464 -7.45 11.79 13.06
C THR A 464 -6.41 11.69 14.19
N ASN A 465 -5.81 12.83 14.53
CA ASN A 465 -4.91 13.02 15.69
C ASN A 465 -5.58 12.73 17.05
N VAL A 466 -6.88 12.48 17.10
CA VAL A 466 -7.61 12.07 18.31
C VAL A 466 -7.32 10.61 18.66
N HIS A 467 -7.10 9.74 17.67
CA HIS A 467 -6.90 8.31 17.86
C HIS A 467 -5.80 7.92 18.85
N PRO A 468 -4.60 8.55 18.86
CA PRO A 468 -3.57 8.32 19.88
C PRO A 468 -4.04 8.39 21.33
N ARG A 469 -5.07 9.20 21.64
CA ARG A 469 -5.63 9.35 22.99
C ARG A 469 -6.42 8.12 23.46
N LEU A 470 -6.94 7.34 22.52
CA LEU A 470 -7.68 6.10 22.78
C LEU A 470 -6.70 4.93 23.03
N VAL A 471 -5.63 4.91 22.24
CA VAL A 471 -4.57 3.90 22.33
C VAL A 471 -3.72 4.11 23.58
N TRP A 472 -3.15 5.31 23.75
CA TRP A 472 -2.24 5.60 24.84
C TRP A 472 -2.91 6.44 25.92
N ARG A 473 -2.77 6.01 27.19
CA ARG A 473 -3.28 6.76 28.35
C ARG A 473 -2.86 8.23 28.27
N PRO A 474 -3.81 9.19 28.36
CA PRO A 474 -3.49 10.61 28.26
C PRO A 474 -2.39 11.01 29.24
N CYS A 475 -1.25 11.44 28.70
CA CYS A 475 -0.12 11.92 29.51
C CYS A 475 -0.22 13.45 29.67
N ARG A 476 0.43 14.02 30.69
CA ARG A 476 0.42 15.48 30.93
C ARG A 476 0.91 16.32 29.73
N HIS A 477 1.73 15.72 28.86
CA HIS A 477 2.26 16.33 27.64
C HIS A 477 1.32 16.23 26.43
N PHE A 478 0.26 15.42 26.51
CA PHE A 478 -0.71 15.34 25.43
C PHE A 478 -1.50 16.65 25.41
N LYS A 479 -1.51 17.33 24.26
CA LYS A 479 -2.29 18.56 24.09
C LYS A 479 -3.77 18.24 24.30
N ARG A 480 -4.38 18.81 25.34
CA ARG A 480 -5.80 18.59 25.66
C ARG A 480 -6.77 19.21 24.65
N GLN A 481 -6.31 20.14 23.83
CA GLN A 481 -7.14 21.00 22.97
C GLN A 481 -7.50 20.42 21.60
N ASP A 482 -7.02 19.23 21.24
CA ASP A 482 -7.39 18.58 19.98
C ASP A 482 -8.70 17.79 20.16
N SER A 483 -9.81 18.51 20.09
CA SER A 483 -11.18 17.97 20.04
C SER A 483 -11.64 17.96 18.59
N GLY A 484 -11.69 16.80 17.96
CA GLY A 484 -12.11 16.64 16.56
C GLY A 484 -12.82 15.31 16.34
N PRO A 485 -13.42 15.09 15.15
CA PRO A 485 -14.01 13.80 14.81
C PRO A 485 -12.93 12.72 14.83
N LEU A 486 -13.27 11.51 15.28
CA LEU A 486 -12.33 10.38 15.34
C LEU A 486 -11.91 9.92 13.94
N VAL A 487 -12.84 10.01 13.00
CA VAL A 487 -12.66 9.61 11.59
C VAL A 487 -12.85 10.84 10.72
N ASN A 488 -11.93 11.05 9.79
CA ASN A 488 -12.09 12.10 8.78
C ASN A 488 -13.08 11.60 7.71
N GLY A 489 -14.25 12.25 7.60
CA GLY A 489 -15.33 11.81 6.71
C GLY A 489 -15.06 12.01 5.21
N CYS A 490 -13.94 12.62 4.84
CA CYS A 490 -13.58 12.84 3.45
C CYS A 490 -12.71 11.69 2.93
N GLY A 491 -13.21 10.96 1.93
CA GLY A 491 -12.49 9.89 1.25
C GLY A 491 -11.14 10.33 0.66
N THR A 492 -10.25 9.37 0.45
CA THR A 492 -8.90 9.62 -0.05
C THR A 492 -8.96 10.10 -1.49
N TYR A 493 -8.71 11.38 -1.75
CA TYR A 493 -8.55 11.88 -3.12
C TYR A 493 -7.08 11.77 -3.51
N LYS A 494 -6.78 11.03 -4.59
CA LYS A 494 -5.43 11.00 -5.16
C LYS A 494 -5.15 12.33 -5.83
N MET A 495 -4.21 13.10 -5.26
CA MET A 495 -3.81 14.40 -5.82
C MET A 495 -3.30 14.27 -7.26
N SER A 496 -2.70 13.13 -7.63
CA SER A 496 -2.27 12.88 -9.00
C SER A 496 -3.41 12.91 -10.01
N ASP A 497 -4.59 12.41 -9.66
CA ASP A 497 -5.74 12.31 -10.56
C ASP A 497 -6.44 13.67 -10.68
N THR A 498 -6.52 14.44 -9.58
CA THR A 498 -7.01 15.82 -9.62
C THR A 498 -6.06 16.75 -10.35
N VAL A 499 -4.74 16.61 -10.16
CA VAL A 499 -3.72 17.34 -10.93
C VAL A 499 -3.82 16.97 -12.41
N LEU A 500 -3.91 15.69 -12.76
CA LEU A 500 -3.98 15.24 -14.15
C LEU A 500 -5.28 15.68 -14.84
N THR A 501 -6.42 15.63 -14.15
CA THR A 501 -7.71 16.12 -14.67
C THR A 501 -7.71 17.64 -14.84
N THR A 502 -7.14 18.38 -13.89
CA THR A 502 -6.94 19.84 -14.00
C THR A 502 -5.98 20.18 -15.14
N LEU A 503 -4.93 19.39 -15.35
CA LEU A 503 -3.99 19.57 -16.46
C LEU A 503 -4.63 19.23 -17.82
N ARG A 504 -5.57 18.28 -17.85
CA ARG A 504 -6.25 17.83 -19.06
C ARG A 504 -7.34 18.81 -19.49
N ASN A 505 -8.09 19.35 -18.53
CA ASN A 505 -9.17 20.33 -18.73
C ASN A 505 -9.03 21.48 -17.71
N PRO A 506 -8.20 22.49 -17.98
CA PRO A 506 -8.02 23.62 -17.06
C PRO A 506 -9.28 24.50 -17.06
N SER A 507 -10.11 24.39 -16.02
CA SER A 507 -11.22 25.29 -15.72
C SER A 507 -11.04 25.95 -14.36
N LEU A 508 -11.69 27.11 -14.15
CA LEU A 508 -11.64 27.83 -12.87
C LEU A 508 -12.09 26.92 -11.71
N GLU A 509 -13.15 26.13 -11.90
CA GLU A 509 -13.62 25.13 -10.94
C GLU A 509 -12.62 23.99 -10.68
N SER A 510 -11.90 23.54 -11.70
CA SER A 510 -10.90 22.48 -11.52
C SER A 510 -9.70 22.99 -10.70
N VAL A 511 -9.31 24.25 -10.89
CA VAL A 511 -8.23 24.89 -10.14
C VAL A 511 -8.65 25.18 -8.69
N THR A 512 -9.87 25.70 -8.46
CA THR A 512 -10.38 25.89 -7.09
C THR A 512 -10.57 24.56 -6.37
N LYS A 513 -11.01 23.50 -7.08
CA LYS A 513 -11.07 22.15 -6.54
C LYS A 513 -9.69 21.61 -6.20
N LEU A 514 -8.66 21.84 -7.02
CA LEU A 514 -7.29 21.42 -6.73
C LEU A 514 -6.70 22.17 -5.52
N ILE A 515 -6.86 23.49 -5.46
CA ILE A 515 -6.47 24.32 -4.32
C ILE A 515 -7.20 23.86 -3.05
N GLY A 516 -8.51 23.63 -3.14
CA GLY A 516 -9.32 23.07 -2.07
C GLY A 516 -8.85 21.68 -1.65
N THR A 517 -8.46 20.81 -2.58
CA THR A 517 -7.95 19.46 -2.26
C THR A 517 -6.61 19.51 -1.51
N VAL A 518 -5.74 20.46 -1.89
CA VAL A 518 -4.42 20.70 -1.27
C VAL A 518 -4.55 21.39 0.09
N LEU A 519 -5.47 22.34 0.25
CA LEU A 519 -5.76 23.00 1.53
C LEU A 519 -6.57 22.13 2.51
N ASP A 520 -7.51 21.31 2.03
CA ASP A 520 -8.37 20.44 2.85
C ASP A 520 -7.68 19.16 3.35
N LYS A 521 -6.37 18.98 3.12
CA LYS A 521 -5.62 17.79 3.60
C LYS A 521 -6.21 16.46 3.12
N ARG A 522 -6.78 16.41 1.90
CA ARG A 522 -7.49 15.22 1.39
C ARG A 522 -6.57 14.12 0.83
N GLU A 523 -5.26 14.36 0.83
CA GLU A 523 -4.25 13.37 0.48
C GLU A 523 -3.55 12.82 1.72
N ALA A 524 -3.58 11.50 1.90
CA ALA A 524 -3.03 10.82 3.09
C ALA A 524 -1.52 11.03 3.29
N LEU A 525 -0.78 11.31 2.21
CA LEU A 525 0.68 11.47 2.24
C LEU A 525 1.14 12.92 2.38
N PHE A 526 0.41 13.88 1.82
CA PHE A 526 0.83 15.27 1.82
C PHE A 526 0.26 16.04 3.02
N THR A 527 1.16 16.61 3.81
CA THR A 527 0.80 17.57 4.86
C THR A 527 1.75 18.77 4.78
N LEU A 528 1.22 19.99 4.91
CA LEU A 528 2.00 21.23 4.76
C LEU A 528 3.25 21.31 5.65
N TRP A 529 3.16 20.79 6.89
CA TRP A 529 4.27 20.79 7.85
C TRP A 529 5.20 19.57 7.70
N ASP A 530 4.83 18.59 6.88
CA ASP A 530 5.61 17.38 6.61
C ASP A 530 5.46 16.92 5.14
N PRO A 531 5.95 17.71 4.16
CA PRO A 531 5.73 17.44 2.74
C PRO A 531 6.67 16.36 2.18
N LEU A 532 7.78 16.05 2.82
CA LEU A 532 8.83 15.20 2.25
C LEU A 532 8.43 13.74 2.01
N PRO A 533 7.64 13.09 2.89
CA PRO A 533 7.16 11.74 2.62
C PRO A 533 6.34 11.61 1.34
N TYR A 534 5.61 12.67 0.94
CA TYR A 534 4.90 12.69 -0.34
C TYR A 534 5.89 12.56 -1.51
N CYS A 535 6.92 13.40 -1.54
CA CYS A 535 7.96 13.34 -2.58
C CYS A 535 8.68 11.98 -2.57
N ALA A 536 9.05 11.50 -1.38
CA ALA A 536 9.73 10.22 -1.23
C ALA A 536 8.88 9.05 -1.72
N TYR A 537 7.57 9.06 -1.47
CA TYR A 537 6.67 8.01 -1.92
C TYR A 537 6.54 7.99 -3.45
N TYR A 538 6.13 9.11 -4.06
CA TYR A 538 5.80 9.14 -5.49
C TYR A 538 7.03 9.17 -6.40
N HIS A 539 8.14 9.76 -5.96
CA HIS A 539 9.33 9.91 -6.80
C HIS A 539 10.44 8.90 -6.52
N MET A 540 10.43 8.23 -5.37
CA MET A 540 11.43 7.20 -5.05
C MET A 540 10.80 5.83 -4.84
N GLN A 541 9.86 5.70 -3.90
CA GLN A 541 9.32 4.40 -3.51
C GLN A 541 8.50 3.73 -4.62
N LEU A 542 7.56 4.46 -5.23
CA LEU A 542 6.65 3.92 -6.23
C LEU A 542 7.39 3.50 -7.52
N PRO A 543 8.30 4.31 -8.09
CA PRO A 543 9.10 3.90 -9.24
C PRO A 543 9.99 2.69 -8.93
N PHE A 544 10.66 2.68 -7.76
CA PHE A 544 11.53 1.57 -7.36
C PHE A 544 10.76 0.26 -7.21
N LYS A 545 9.56 0.31 -6.59
CA LYS A 545 8.67 -0.86 -6.50
C LYS A 545 8.21 -1.35 -7.87
N ASN A 546 7.83 -0.45 -8.76
CA ASN A 546 7.38 -0.80 -10.11
C ASN A 546 8.52 -1.46 -10.92
N MET A 547 9.74 -0.94 -10.80
CA MET A 547 10.92 -1.52 -11.45
C MET A 547 11.28 -2.90 -10.88
N LEU A 548 11.29 -3.05 -9.55
CA LEU A 548 11.51 -4.34 -8.88
C LEU A 548 10.45 -5.38 -9.29
N GLY A 549 9.18 -4.98 -9.32
CA GLY A 549 8.08 -5.84 -9.77
C GLY A 549 8.25 -6.27 -11.22
N PHE A 550 8.69 -5.35 -12.09
CA PHE A 550 8.97 -5.66 -13.49
C PHE A 550 10.16 -6.63 -13.66
N MET A 551 11.24 -6.44 -12.90
CA MET A 551 12.41 -7.34 -12.93
C MET A 551 12.05 -8.75 -12.45
N ARG A 552 11.26 -8.87 -11.38
CA ARG A 552 10.79 -10.16 -10.85
C ARG A 552 9.91 -10.91 -11.85
N ARG A 553 8.96 -10.21 -12.49
CA ARG A 553 8.10 -10.82 -13.54
C ARG A 553 8.92 -11.36 -14.72
N ARG A 554 10.02 -10.69 -15.09
CA ARG A 554 10.94 -11.21 -16.11
C ARG A 554 11.73 -12.42 -15.61
N GLN A 555 12.14 -12.44 -14.35
CA GLN A 555 12.88 -13.54 -13.77
C GLN A 555 12.03 -14.81 -13.63
N ASP A 556 10.72 -14.68 -13.42
CA ASP A 556 9.77 -15.79 -13.43
C ASP A 556 9.40 -16.28 -14.85
N GLN A 557 9.72 -15.50 -15.90
CA GLN A 557 9.53 -15.90 -17.31
C GLN A 557 10.71 -16.70 -17.87
N PHE A 558 11.90 -16.60 -17.28
CA PHE A 558 13.04 -17.43 -17.68
C PHE A 558 13.02 -18.73 -16.87
N PRO A 559 12.94 -19.91 -17.52
CA PRO A 559 13.10 -21.17 -16.80
C PRO A 559 14.48 -21.17 -16.12
N ARG A 560 14.50 -21.41 -14.81
CA ARG A 560 15.76 -21.65 -14.10
C ARG A 560 16.47 -22.82 -14.78
N PRO A 561 17.77 -22.73 -15.11
CA PRO A 561 18.49 -23.85 -15.68
C PRO A 561 18.37 -25.03 -14.71
N MET A 562 17.90 -26.18 -15.23
CA MET A 562 17.85 -27.43 -14.47
C MET A 562 19.28 -27.77 -14.04
N THR A 563 19.62 -27.51 -12.79
CA THR A 563 20.79 -28.13 -12.19
C THR A 563 20.42 -29.58 -11.94
N SER A 564 20.87 -30.46 -12.84
CA SER A 564 20.82 -31.90 -12.68
C SER A 564 21.43 -32.30 -11.33
N PRO A 565 20.78 -33.14 -10.53
CA PRO A 565 21.43 -33.71 -9.35
C PRO A 565 22.58 -34.59 -9.83
N VAL A 566 23.81 -34.20 -9.52
CA VAL A 566 24.96 -35.08 -9.63
C VAL A 566 24.73 -36.20 -8.61
N ARG A 567 24.76 -37.43 -9.12
CA ARG A 567 24.35 -38.66 -8.46
C ARG A 567 25.31 -39.07 -7.35
#